data_AF-A0A0H1ATF3-F1
#
_entry.id   AF-A0A0H1ATF3-F1
#
_cell.length_a   1.000
_cell.length_b   1.000
_cell.length_c   1.000
_cell.angle_alpha   90.00
_cell.angle_beta   90.00
_cell.angle_gamma   90.00
#
_symmetry.space_group_name_H-M   'P 1'
#
loop_
_entity.id
_entity.type
_entity.pdbx_description
1 polymer ?
#
loop_
_entity_poly.entity_id
_entity_poly.type
_entity_poly.pdbx_seq_one_letter_code
_entity_poly.pdbx_strand_id
1 'polypeptide(L)'
;MYWNQGEDSRLLACECVCTSHDNTGWLVHGPDRQVQAVALGKSAIGAELADAVVVEDIMASHPFCETLDRRPLRVAEFVSLIKYPTGRDDAPYCFSVRTLSTSRGDLVIEDDGRRVDDQDDEVFLETPAGIADTVRAIVDRATAE
;
A
#
# COMPACT_ATOMS: atom_id res chain seq x y z
N MET A 1 -2.71 -8.70 -10.34
CA MET A 1 -1.98 -9.23 -9.16
C MET A 1 -0.56 -8.69 -9.22
N TYR A 2 -0.20 -7.89 -8.23
CA TYR A 2 1.11 -7.30 -8.05
C TYR A 2 1.86 -8.10 -6.99
N TRP A 3 3.13 -8.34 -7.27
CA TRP A 3 4.04 -9.06 -6.39
C TRP A 3 5.33 -8.25 -6.31
N ASN A 4 5.75 -7.90 -5.10
CA ASN A 4 7.05 -7.28 -4.87
C ASN A 4 7.79 -7.99 -3.73
N GLN A 5 9.12 -7.94 -3.78
CA GLN A 5 10.02 -8.62 -2.85
C GLN A 5 10.97 -7.60 -2.22
N GLY A 6 10.95 -7.55 -0.89
CA GLY A 6 11.95 -6.87 -0.06
C GLY A 6 13.12 -7.79 0.28
N GLU A 7 13.90 -7.42 1.30
CA GLU A 7 15.09 -8.20 1.70
C GLU A 7 14.67 -9.53 2.34
N ASP A 8 13.78 -9.46 3.34
CA ASP A 8 13.24 -10.62 4.07
C ASP A 8 11.70 -10.68 4.04
N SER A 9 11.07 -9.85 3.21
CA SER A 9 9.61 -9.75 3.13
C SER A 9 9.08 -9.79 1.70
N ARG A 10 7.78 -10.08 1.57
CA ARG A 10 7.07 -10.16 0.29
C ARG A 10 5.73 -9.43 0.42
N LEU A 11 5.45 -8.55 -0.52
CA LEU A 11 4.16 -7.87 -0.63
C LEU A 11 3.40 -8.44 -1.82
N LEU A 12 2.25 -9.07 -1.54
CA LEU A 12 1.26 -9.42 -2.55
C LEU A 12 0.17 -8.37 -2.52
N ALA A 13 -0.23 -7.86 -3.68
CA ALA A 13 -1.39 -6.99 -3.79
C ALA A 13 -2.33 -7.47 -4.89
N CYS A 14 -3.62 -7.52 -4.56
CA CYS A 14 -4.65 -7.69 -5.57
C CYS A 14 -4.98 -6.32 -6.16
N GLU A 15 -4.19 -5.90 -7.15
CA GLU A 15 -4.54 -4.76 -7.98
C GLU A 15 -5.79 -5.11 -8.78
N CYS A 16 -6.93 -4.55 -8.37
CA CYS A 16 -8.12 -4.56 -9.19
C CYS A 16 -7.93 -3.60 -10.38
N VAL A 17 -8.65 -3.83 -11.49
CA VAL A 17 -8.81 -2.82 -12.55
C VAL A 17 -9.89 -1.81 -12.13
N CYS A 18 -9.84 -1.36 -10.88
CA CYS A 18 -10.82 -0.49 -10.25
C CYS A 18 -10.12 0.69 -9.56
N THR A 19 -10.85 1.48 -8.78
CA THR A 19 -10.24 2.58 -8.02
C THR A 19 -9.28 2.01 -6.99
N SER A 20 -8.02 2.47 -7.01
CA SER A 20 -6.93 2.02 -6.14
C SER A 20 -7.21 2.07 -4.63
N HIS A 21 -8.33 2.65 -4.20
CA HIS A 21 -8.76 2.69 -2.79
C HIS A 21 -9.17 1.33 -2.22
N ASP A 22 -9.47 0.34 -3.07
CA ASP A 22 -9.94 -0.99 -2.63
C ASP A 22 -8.83 -2.06 -2.73
N ASN A 23 -7.58 -1.67 -3.00
CA ASN A 23 -6.49 -2.62 -3.10
C ASN A 23 -6.15 -3.15 -1.69
N THR A 24 -6.39 -4.43 -1.48
CA THR A 24 -5.88 -5.14 -0.30
C THR A 24 -4.54 -5.76 -0.63
N GLY A 25 -3.56 -5.53 0.25
CA GLY A 25 -2.28 -6.19 0.23
C GLY A 25 -2.11 -7.19 1.37
N TRP A 26 -1.21 -8.14 1.18
CA TRP A 26 -0.73 -9.04 2.22
C TRP A 26 0.78 -8.96 2.25
N LEU A 27 1.30 -8.55 3.39
CA LEU A 27 2.71 -8.54 3.68
C LEU A 27 3.07 -9.83 4.40
N VAL A 28 4.03 -10.57 3.86
CA VAL A 28 4.62 -11.76 4.47
C VAL A 28 6.03 -11.40 4.94
N HIS A 29 6.29 -11.46 6.24
CA HIS A 29 7.59 -11.08 6.80
C HIS A 29 8.00 -11.92 8.03
N GLY A 30 9.26 -11.79 8.42
CA GLY A 30 9.83 -12.42 9.60
C GLY A 30 10.13 -13.92 9.45
N PRO A 31 10.86 -14.52 10.42
CA PRO A 31 11.29 -15.92 10.35
C PRO A 31 10.13 -16.91 10.36
N ASP A 32 9.02 -16.54 11.02
CA ASP A 32 7.81 -17.36 11.13
C ASP A 32 6.84 -17.15 9.94
N ARG A 33 7.22 -16.31 8.96
CA ARG A 33 6.39 -15.94 7.80
C ARG A 33 5.02 -15.41 8.22
N GLN A 34 5.02 -14.47 9.17
CA GLN A 34 3.79 -13.82 9.59
C GLN A 34 3.18 -13.10 8.40
N VAL A 35 1.88 -13.33 8.20
CA VAL A 35 1.10 -12.62 7.19
C VAL A 35 0.35 -11.52 7.91
N GLN A 36 0.37 -10.31 7.36
CA GLN A 36 -0.41 -9.17 7.81
C GLN A 36 -1.14 -8.60 6.60
N ALA A 37 -2.46 -8.42 6.70
CA ALA A 37 -3.16 -7.61 5.71
C ALA A 37 -2.71 -6.16 5.84
N VAL A 38 -2.63 -5.45 4.72
CA VAL A 38 -2.28 -4.04 4.66
C VAL A 38 -3.20 -3.34 3.66
N ALA A 39 -3.71 -2.17 4.04
CA ALA A 39 -4.41 -1.31 3.11
C ALA A 39 -3.40 -0.69 2.12
N LEU A 40 -3.65 -0.86 0.83
CA LEU A 40 -2.81 -0.33 -0.22
C LEU A 40 -3.61 0.60 -1.11
N GLY A 41 -2.93 1.64 -1.60
CA GLY A 41 -3.36 2.40 -2.76
C GLY A 41 -2.79 1.79 -4.04
N LYS A 42 -2.25 2.66 -4.91
CA LYS A 42 -1.53 2.23 -6.11
C LYS A 42 -0.09 1.82 -5.74
N SER A 43 0.35 0.63 -6.15
CA SER A 43 1.72 0.17 -5.89
C SER A 43 2.74 1.01 -6.67
N ALA A 44 3.90 1.26 -6.07
CA ALA A 44 4.99 1.99 -6.73
C ALA A 44 6.36 1.51 -6.25
N ILE A 45 7.40 1.82 -7.04
CA ILE A 45 8.79 1.60 -6.67
C ILE A 45 9.37 2.94 -6.18
N GLY A 46 9.87 2.99 -4.94
CA GLY A 46 10.35 4.23 -4.33
C GLY A 46 11.43 4.96 -5.14
N ALA A 47 12.31 4.21 -5.80
CA ALA A 47 13.32 4.76 -6.70
C ALA A 47 12.72 5.47 -7.93
N GLU A 48 11.60 4.98 -8.46
CA GLU A 48 10.91 5.58 -9.60
C GLU A 48 10.16 6.85 -9.20
N LEU A 49 9.70 6.92 -7.94
CA LEU A 49 9.01 8.09 -7.39
C LEU A 49 9.94 9.24 -6.99
N ALA A 50 11.21 8.97 -6.68
CA ALA A 50 12.12 9.95 -6.11
C ALA A 50 12.30 11.24 -6.96
N ASP A 51 12.14 11.11 -8.28
CA ASP A 51 12.19 12.22 -9.24
C ASP A 51 10.86 12.45 -9.99
N ALA A 52 9.80 11.75 -9.58
CA ALA A 52 8.47 11.95 -10.14
C ALA A 52 7.89 13.30 -9.71
N VAL A 53 7.20 13.97 -10.63
CA VAL A 53 6.48 15.23 -10.37
C VAL A 53 4.96 15.00 -10.39
N VAL A 54 4.52 13.98 -11.12
CA VAL A 54 3.14 13.51 -11.23
C VAL A 54 3.12 11.99 -11.21
N VAL A 55 1.97 11.42 -10.90
CA VAL A 55 1.71 9.98 -10.95
C VAL A 55 0.73 9.71 -12.08
N GLU A 56 1.12 8.83 -13.00
CA GLU A 56 0.23 8.34 -14.05
C GLU A 56 -0.84 7.40 -13.49
N ASP A 57 -2.11 7.70 -13.80
CA ASP A 57 -3.24 6.86 -13.49
C ASP A 57 -4.04 6.55 -14.75
N ILE A 58 -5.03 5.64 -14.66
CA ILE A 58 -5.74 5.05 -15.82
C ILE A 58 -6.26 6.11 -16.80
N MET A 59 -6.74 7.25 -16.29
CA MET A 59 -7.44 8.27 -17.08
C MET A 59 -6.67 9.58 -17.21
N ALA A 60 -5.76 9.88 -16.28
CA ALA A 60 -5.02 11.13 -16.22
C ALA A 60 -3.81 11.03 -15.28
N SER A 61 -2.88 11.97 -15.41
CA SER A 61 -1.77 12.16 -14.47
C SER A 61 -2.22 13.09 -13.33
N HIS A 62 -1.84 12.77 -12.10
CA HIS A 62 -2.22 13.54 -10.92
C HIS A 62 -1.01 14.00 -10.11
N PRO A 63 -1.09 15.15 -9.43
CA PRO A 63 0.00 15.64 -8.59
C PRO A 63 0.12 14.84 -7.29
N PHE A 64 1.25 15.02 -6.61
CA PHE A 64 1.36 14.64 -5.20
C PHE A 64 0.62 15.64 -4.30
N CYS A 65 0.12 15.17 -3.16
CA CYS A 65 -0.57 16.02 -2.18
C CYS A 65 0.39 16.98 -1.49
N GLU A 66 1.60 16.51 -1.23
CA GLU A 66 2.70 17.29 -0.67
C GLU A 66 3.97 17.13 -1.53
N THR A 67 4.99 17.94 -1.24
CA THR A 67 6.30 17.75 -1.85
C THR A 67 6.95 16.50 -1.29
N LEU A 68 7.40 15.60 -2.16
CA LEU A 68 8.02 14.34 -1.76
C LEU A 68 9.29 14.53 -0.94
N ASP A 69 9.34 13.96 0.27
CA ASP A 69 10.62 13.69 0.94
C ASP A 69 11.25 12.45 0.31
N ARG A 70 12.45 12.62 -0.26
CA ARG A 70 13.18 11.55 -0.94
C ARG A 70 13.84 10.56 0.03
N ARG A 71 14.01 10.93 1.31
CA ARG A 71 14.74 10.09 2.27
C ARG A 71 13.94 8.83 2.62
N PRO A 72 12.65 8.89 3.01
CA PRO A 72 11.85 7.69 3.27
C PRO A 72 11.76 6.78 2.04
N LEU A 73 11.55 7.35 0.85
CA LEU A 73 11.43 6.61 -0.42
C LEU A 73 12.64 5.73 -0.77
N ARG A 74 13.85 6.09 -0.31
CA ARG A 74 15.08 5.35 -0.62
C ARG A 74 15.33 4.15 0.30
N VAL A 75 14.73 4.17 1.48
CA VAL A 75 14.94 3.14 2.51
C VAL A 75 13.69 2.32 2.76
N ALA A 76 12.55 2.76 2.24
CA ALA A 76 11.29 2.02 2.27
C ALA A 76 11.42 0.70 1.52
N GLU A 77 10.91 -0.36 2.13
CA GLU A 77 10.90 -1.69 1.54
C GLU A 77 9.80 -1.82 0.47
N PHE A 78 8.63 -1.22 0.74
CA PHE A 78 7.57 -1.06 -0.24
C PHE A 78 6.99 0.35 -0.19
N VAL A 79 6.43 0.78 -1.33
CA VAL A 79 5.74 2.07 -1.45
C VAL A 79 4.35 1.88 -2.05
N SER A 80 3.40 2.59 -1.48
CA SER A 80 2.02 2.68 -1.94
C SER A 80 1.62 4.15 -2.06
N LEU A 81 0.73 4.46 -3.01
CA LEU A 81 0.25 5.80 -3.29
C LEU A 81 -1.23 5.89 -2.94
N ILE A 82 -1.55 6.62 -1.88
CA ILE A 82 -2.91 6.82 -1.37
C ILE A 82 -3.51 8.05 -2.04
N LYS A 83 -4.75 7.93 -2.50
CA LYS A 83 -5.47 9.04 -3.14
C LYS A 83 -6.17 9.87 -2.07
N TYR A 84 -6.01 11.19 -2.14
CA TYR A 84 -6.78 12.13 -1.33
C TYR A 84 -7.52 13.13 -2.22
N PRO A 85 -8.77 13.49 -1.90
CA PRO A 85 -9.53 14.47 -2.67
C PRO A 85 -8.92 15.86 -2.51
N THR A 86 -8.83 16.61 -3.61
CA THR A 86 -8.34 18.01 -3.59
C THR A 86 -9.46 19.05 -3.64
N GLY A 87 -10.66 18.64 -4.06
CA GLY A 87 -11.77 19.54 -4.36
C GLY A 87 -11.61 20.37 -5.64
N ARG A 88 -10.63 20.05 -6.51
CA ARG A 88 -10.38 20.75 -7.77
C ARG A 88 -10.92 19.97 -8.97
N ASP A 89 -11.52 20.66 -9.93
CA ASP A 89 -12.05 20.00 -11.14
C ASP A 89 -10.95 19.47 -12.08
N ASP A 90 -9.81 20.16 -12.15
CA ASP A 90 -8.70 19.82 -13.05
C ASP A 90 -7.75 18.73 -12.51
N ALA A 91 -7.83 18.46 -11.21
CA ALA A 91 -7.06 17.43 -10.53
C ALA A 91 -7.86 16.94 -9.30
N PRO A 92 -8.94 16.15 -9.48
CA PRO A 92 -9.92 15.82 -8.43
C PRO A 92 -9.32 15.12 -7.20
N TYR A 93 -8.18 14.47 -7.38
CA TYR A 93 -7.38 13.89 -6.32
C TYR A 93 -5.89 14.13 -6.55
N CYS A 94 -5.13 14.00 -5.46
CA CYS A 94 -3.69 13.94 -5.41
C CYS A 94 -3.24 12.62 -4.79
N PHE A 95 -1.96 12.29 -4.92
CA PHE A 95 -1.35 11.12 -4.29
C PHE A 95 -0.47 11.50 -3.10
N SER A 96 -0.69 10.88 -1.95
CA SER A 96 0.25 10.88 -0.82
C SER A 96 1.06 9.58 -0.83
N VAL A 97 2.30 9.65 -0.36
CA VAL A 97 3.19 8.49 -0.30
C VAL A 97 3.04 7.80 1.03
N ARG A 98 2.67 6.52 0.98
CA ARG A 98 2.73 5.58 2.09
C ARG A 98 3.92 4.65 1.91
N THR A 99 4.80 4.61 2.90
CA THR A 99 5.94 3.68 2.94
C THR A 99 5.66 2.55 3.92
N LEU A 100 6.09 1.34 3.57
CA LEU A 100 6.01 0.16 4.42
C LEU A 100 7.41 -0.39 4.60
N SER A 101 7.82 -0.59 5.85
CA SER A 101 9.13 -1.15 6.20
C SER A 101 8.99 -2.21 7.28
N THR A 102 9.63 -3.36 7.10
CA THR A 102 9.69 -4.40 8.14
C THR A 102 11.00 -4.26 8.92
N SER A 103 10.91 -3.96 10.21
CA SER A 103 12.10 -3.85 11.07
C SER A 103 11.90 -4.72 12.31
N ARG A 104 12.77 -5.71 12.50
CA ARG A 104 12.78 -6.63 13.65
C ARG A 104 11.47 -7.40 13.88
N GLY A 105 10.71 -7.64 12.81
CA GLY A 105 9.42 -8.33 12.88
C GLY A 105 8.23 -7.42 13.18
N ASP A 106 8.43 -6.11 13.25
CA ASP A 106 7.34 -5.14 13.29
C ASP A 106 7.19 -4.48 11.91
N LEU A 107 5.93 -4.30 11.49
CA LEU A 107 5.59 -3.49 10.33
C LEU A 107 5.49 -2.02 10.76
N VAL A 108 6.21 -1.14 10.08
CA VAL A 108 6.09 0.30 10.23
C VAL A 108 5.49 0.87 8.94
N ILE A 109 4.38 1.59 9.10
CA ILE A 109 3.71 2.31 8.02
C ILE A 109 3.92 3.80 8.28
N GLU A 110 4.37 4.54 7.27
CA GLU A 110 4.51 6.00 7.35
C GLU A 110 3.89 6.69 6.14
N ASP A 111 3.07 7.71 6.39
CA ASP A 111 2.49 8.60 5.38
C ASP A 111 3.25 9.92 5.38
N ASP A 112 3.89 10.24 4.25
CA ASP A 112 4.75 11.41 4.07
C ASP A 112 5.78 11.58 5.22
N GLY A 113 6.33 10.44 5.68
CA GLY A 113 7.32 10.37 6.76
C GLY A 113 6.76 10.49 8.18
N ARG A 114 5.44 10.45 8.35
CA ARG A 114 4.78 10.38 9.66
C ARG A 114 4.25 8.98 9.88
N ARG A 115 4.61 8.36 11.01
CA ARG A 115 4.10 7.04 11.38
C ARG A 115 2.57 7.07 11.50
N VAL A 116 1.93 6.10 10.85
CA VAL A 116 0.49 5.86 10.97
C VAL A 116 0.24 4.95 12.17
N ASP A 117 -0.81 5.22 12.94
CA ASP A 117 -1.19 4.38 14.07
C ASP A 117 -1.83 3.08 13.56
N ASP A 118 -1.63 1.99 14.29
CA ASP A 118 -2.19 0.66 13.98
C ASP A 118 -3.73 0.65 14.10
N GLN A 119 -4.33 1.69 14.72
CA GLN A 119 -5.77 1.89 14.85
C GLN A 119 -6.37 2.90 13.85
N ASP A 120 -5.60 3.36 12.87
CA ASP A 120 -6.12 4.25 11.83
C ASP A 120 -7.15 3.49 10.96
N ASP A 121 -8.30 4.12 10.71
CA ASP A 121 -9.37 3.55 9.87
C ASP A 121 -8.88 3.27 8.43
N GLU A 122 -7.80 3.93 7.99
CA GLU A 122 -7.13 3.71 6.70
C GLU A 122 -6.01 2.64 6.77
N VAL A 123 -5.78 2.03 7.93
CA VAL A 123 -4.80 0.96 8.17
C VAL A 123 -5.52 -0.30 8.65
N PHE A 124 -5.80 -1.19 7.70
CA PHE A 124 -6.38 -2.48 8.02
C PHE A 124 -5.27 -3.49 8.32
N LEU A 125 -4.96 -3.67 9.60
CA LEU A 125 -4.09 -4.76 10.07
C LEU A 125 -4.95 -5.93 10.54
N GLU A 126 -5.19 -6.91 9.68
CA GLU A 126 -5.81 -8.15 10.13
C GLU A 126 -4.81 -9.00 10.91
N THR A 127 -5.22 -9.41 12.12
CA THR A 127 -4.53 -10.44 12.89
C THR A 127 -4.53 -11.77 12.13
N PRO A 128 -3.63 -12.73 12.46
CA PRO A 128 -3.63 -14.05 11.83
C PRO A 128 -4.98 -14.78 11.85
N ALA A 129 -5.81 -14.53 12.87
CA ALA A 129 -7.18 -15.05 12.94
C ALA A 129 -8.11 -14.40 11.90
N GLY A 130 -8.04 -13.07 11.75
CA GLY A 130 -8.77 -12.33 10.71
C GLY A 130 -8.37 -12.78 9.31
N ILE A 131 -7.08 -13.00 9.06
CA ILE A 131 -6.59 -13.50 7.77
C ILE A 131 -7.18 -14.87 7.44
N ALA A 132 -7.31 -15.76 8.43
CA ALA A 132 -7.92 -17.07 8.20
C ALA A 132 -9.39 -16.96 7.78
N ASP A 133 -10.12 -15.98 8.33
CA ASP A 133 -11.52 -15.71 7.97
C ASP A 133 -11.62 -15.07 6.57
N THR A 134 -10.74 -14.12 6.26
CA THR A 134 -10.64 -13.50 4.93
C THR A 134 -10.27 -14.50 3.84
N VAL A 135 -9.29 -15.36 4.09
CA VAL A 135 -8.90 -16.43 3.17
C VAL A 135 -10.07 -17.40 2.94
N ARG A 136 -10.80 -17.79 3.99
CA ARG A 136 -12.00 -18.64 3.83
C ARG A 136 -13.05 -17.94 2.95
N ALA A 137 -13.34 -16.67 3.20
CA ALA A 137 -14.30 -15.92 2.40
C ALA A 137 -13.91 -15.82 0.91
N ILE A 138 -12.61 -15.65 0.62
CA ILE A 138 -12.09 -15.64 -0.76
C ILE A 138 -12.25 -17.02 -1.41
N VAL A 139 -11.88 -18.10 -0.70
CA VAL A 139 -11.99 -19.48 -1.20
C VAL A 139 -13.45 -19.83 -1.46
N ASP A 140 -14.34 -19.52 -0.52
CA ASP A 140 -15.78 -19.81 -0.65
C ASP A 140 -16.37 -19.12 -1.89
N ARG A 141 -16.00 -17.86 -2.15
CA ARG A 141 -16.40 -17.14 -3.38
C ARG A 141 -15.84 -17.76 -4.65
N ALA A 142 -14.59 -18.22 -4.64
CA ALA A 142 -13.95 -18.84 -5.81
C ALA A 142 -14.49 -20.25 -6.12
N THR A 143 -15.08 -20.92 -5.14
CA THR A 143 -15.69 -22.27 -5.30
C THR A 143 -17.20 -22.24 -5.53
N ALA A 144 -17.82 -21.06 -5.48
CA ALA A 144 -19.25 -20.87 -5.74
C ALA A 144 -19.60 -20.71 -7.23
N GLU A 145 -18.61 -20.78 -8.13
CA GLU A 145 -18.76 -20.79 -9.60
C GLU A 145 -18.69 -22.21 -10.19
#